data_AF-A0A2T2TXX1-F1
#
_entry.id   AF-A0A2T2TXX1-F1
#
_cell.length_a   1.000
_cell.length_b   1.000
_cell.length_c   1.000
_cell.angle_alpha   90.00
_cell.angle_beta   90.00
_cell.angle_gamma   90.00
#
_symmetry.space_group_name_H-M   'P 1'
#
loop_
_entity.id
_entity.type
_entity.pdbx_description
1 polymer ?
#
loop_
_entity_poly.entity_id
_entity_poly.type
_entity_poly.pdbx_seq_one_letter_code
_entity_poly.pdbx_strand_id
1 'polypeptide(L)'
;GALTLHTLRYVVGQEALRTLLRRFVYPEGTASAPTAPYRHVTTDDFIQLAEEVSGRSLEAFFQVYLYHADLPTLKTQRKNETLRLEWTTTGDVTFDVPVPVRVDGETRRVAMSDGTGSIAVPEGAEVAVDPKGWILRRQ
;
A
#
# COMPACT_ATOMS: atom_id res chain seq x y z
N GLY A 1 6.42 -7.55 7.38
CA GLY A 1 6.53 -6.76 8.62
C GLY A 1 6.71 -5.28 8.33
N ALA A 2 7.91 -4.72 8.52
CA ALA A 2 8.16 -3.28 8.38
C ALA A 2 7.82 -2.71 6.99
N LEU A 3 8.18 -3.42 5.92
CA LEU A 3 7.86 -2.99 4.55
C LEU A 3 6.35 -3.01 4.26
N THR A 4 5.61 -3.95 4.85
CA THR A 4 4.14 -3.97 4.78
C THR A 4 3.55 -2.70 5.40
N LEU A 5 4.02 -2.30 6.59
CA LEU A 5 3.59 -1.05 7.23
C LEU A 5 4.03 0.20 6.44
N HIS A 6 5.19 0.15 5.79
CA HIS A 6 5.65 1.21 4.91
C HIS A 6 4.72 1.39 3.70
N THR A 7 4.31 0.30 3.06
CA THR A 7 3.32 0.35 1.97
C THR A 7 1.94 0.74 2.48
N LEU A 8 1.54 0.30 3.68
CA LEU A 8 0.30 0.76 4.31
C LEU A 8 0.32 2.28 4.49
N ARG A 9 1.43 2.87 4.96
CA ARG A 9 1.62 4.33 5.04
C ARG A 9 1.36 5.02 3.72
N TYR A 10 1.80 4.42 2.62
CA TYR A 10 1.57 4.94 1.27
C TYR A 10 0.09 4.84 0.88
N VAL A 11 -0.58 3.74 1.23
CA VAL A 11 -2.00 3.50 0.93
C VAL A 11 -2.92 4.45 1.71
N VAL A 12 -2.77 4.53 3.03
CA VAL A 12 -3.69 5.27 3.91
C VAL A 12 -3.23 6.69 4.25
N GLY A 13 -1.96 7.00 3.98
CA GLY A 13 -1.35 8.28 4.32
C GLY A 13 -0.68 8.29 5.71
N GLN A 14 0.25 9.22 5.88
CA GLN A 14 1.05 9.33 7.11
C GLN A 14 0.20 9.59 8.36
N GLU A 15 -0.79 10.49 8.27
CA GLU A 15 -1.61 10.88 9.42
C GLU A 15 -2.54 9.75 9.88
N ALA A 16 -3.12 9.00 8.94
CA ALA A 16 -3.89 7.81 9.24
C ALA A 16 -3.00 6.74 9.91
N LEU A 17 -1.82 6.44 9.36
CA LEU A 17 -0.91 5.48 9.99
C LEU A 17 -0.48 5.93 11.40
N ARG A 18 -0.19 7.21 11.60
CA ARG A 18 0.16 7.77 12.91
C ARG A 18 -0.99 7.61 13.91
N THR A 19 -2.20 7.89 13.49
CA THR A 19 -3.41 7.72 14.31
C THR A 19 -3.66 6.25 14.64
N LEU A 20 -3.54 5.36 13.66
CA LEU A 20 -3.64 3.91 13.81
C LEU A 20 -2.66 3.40 14.86
N LEU A 21 -1.37 3.67 14.71
CA LEU A 21 -0.34 3.18 15.64
C LEU A 21 -0.56 3.72 17.07
N ARG A 22 -0.96 4.99 17.21
CA ARG A 22 -1.27 5.57 18.52
C ARG A 22 -2.47 4.89 19.18
N ARG A 23 -3.58 4.72 18.45
CA ARG A 23 -4.79 4.07 18.97
C ARG A 23 -4.58 2.58 19.24
N PHE A 24 -3.73 1.92 18.45
CA PHE A 24 -3.43 0.50 18.64
C PHE A 24 -2.68 0.25 19.95
N VAL A 25 -1.71 1.13 20.28
CA VAL A 25 -0.95 1.09 21.53
C VAL A 25 -1.75 1.67 22.71
N TYR A 26 -2.54 2.73 22.49
CA TYR A 26 -3.30 3.46 23.51
C TYR A 26 -4.78 3.63 23.11
N PRO A 27 -5.61 2.58 23.25
CA PRO A 27 -7.01 2.63 22.80
C PRO A 27 -7.87 3.63 23.58
N GLU A 28 -7.61 3.83 24.88
CA GLU A 28 -8.33 4.77 25.76
C GLU A 28 -7.74 6.19 25.78
N GLY A 29 -6.66 6.43 25.02
CA GLY A 29 -6.00 7.74 24.93
C GLY A 29 -4.92 8.04 25.97
N THR A 30 -4.06 9.00 25.58
CA THR A 30 -2.78 9.47 26.14
C THR A 30 -1.79 8.43 26.67
N ALA A 31 -0.55 8.54 26.18
CA ALA A 31 0.64 7.84 26.67
C ALA A 31 1.06 8.23 28.11
N SER A 32 0.19 8.91 28.86
CA SER A 32 0.43 9.44 30.20
C SER A 32 0.32 8.38 31.29
N ALA A 33 -0.13 7.17 30.96
CA ALA A 33 -0.15 6.06 31.91
C ALA A 33 1.30 5.60 32.22
N PRO A 34 1.67 5.44 33.51
CA PRO A 34 3.04 5.08 33.91
C PRO A 34 3.48 3.68 33.44
N THR A 35 2.54 2.86 32.98
CA THR A 35 2.79 1.55 32.38
C THR A 35 2.11 1.48 31.01
N ALA A 36 2.87 1.07 29.99
CA ALA A 36 2.29 0.71 28.71
C ALA A 36 1.24 -0.41 28.93
N PRO A 37 0.05 -0.30 28.34
CA PRO A 37 -0.96 -1.33 28.51
C PRO A 37 -0.46 -2.63 27.87
N TYR A 38 -0.25 -3.66 28.68
CA TYR A 38 -0.08 -5.01 28.17
C TYR A 38 -1.44 -5.50 27.68
N ARG A 39 -1.58 -5.62 26.36
CA ARG A 39 -2.80 -6.09 25.72
C ARG A 39 -2.47 -7.23 24.77
N HIS A 40 -3.23 -8.33 24.89
CA HIS A 40 -3.25 -9.36 23.88
C HIS A 40 -4.12 -8.87 22.72
N VAL A 41 -3.54 -8.89 21.52
CA VAL A 41 -4.17 -8.41 20.29
C VAL A 41 -3.87 -9.38 19.16
N THR A 42 -4.75 -9.38 18.19
CA THR A 42 -4.66 -10.20 16.98
C THR A 42 -4.31 -9.33 15.77
N THR A 43 -4.00 -9.99 14.65
CA THR A 43 -3.89 -9.30 13.36
C THR A 43 -5.22 -8.66 12.98
N ASP A 44 -6.34 -9.34 13.23
CA ASP A 44 -7.67 -8.82 12.88
C ASP A 44 -8.02 -7.54 13.66
N ASP A 45 -7.63 -7.44 14.93
CA ASP A 45 -7.77 -6.20 15.71
C ASP A 45 -7.04 -5.02 15.05
N PHE A 46 -5.86 -5.28 14.47
CA PHE A 46 -5.09 -4.26 13.75
C PHE A 46 -5.75 -3.87 12.44
N ILE A 47 -6.24 -4.85 11.67
CA ILE A 47 -6.90 -4.63 10.38
C ILE A 47 -8.17 -3.80 10.58
N GLN A 48 -9.03 -4.18 11.52
CA GLN A 48 -10.27 -3.46 11.81
C GLN A 48 -10.01 -2.00 12.19
N LEU A 49 -9.03 -1.75 13.07
CA LEU A 49 -8.65 -0.38 13.44
C LEU A 49 -8.05 0.40 12.27
N ALA A 50 -7.30 -0.26 11.38
CA ALA A 50 -6.73 0.37 10.20
C ALA A 50 -7.82 0.80 9.20
N GLU A 51 -8.83 -0.04 8.99
CA GLU A 51 -9.99 0.30 8.16
C GLU A 51 -10.82 1.43 8.78
N GLU A 52 -11.08 1.37 10.10
CA GLU A 52 -11.79 2.43 10.83
C GLU A 52 -11.08 3.78 10.70
N VAL A 53 -9.76 3.83 10.94
CA VAL A 53 -8.97 5.07 10.89
C VAL A 53 -8.82 5.60 9.47
N SER A 54 -8.71 4.71 8.48
CA SER A 54 -8.51 5.11 7.08
C SER A 54 -9.81 5.36 6.32
N GLY A 55 -10.95 4.92 6.83
CA GLY A 55 -12.27 5.05 6.19
C GLY A 55 -12.39 4.24 4.90
N ARG A 56 -11.59 3.19 4.73
CA ARG A 56 -11.58 2.34 3.53
C ARG A 56 -11.31 0.88 3.89
N SER A 57 -11.79 -0.02 3.06
CA SER A 57 -11.41 -1.43 3.17
C SER A 57 -9.92 -1.61 2.85
N LEU A 58 -9.27 -2.48 3.62
CA LEU A 58 -7.89 -2.90 3.49
C LEU A 58 -7.79 -4.44 3.39
N GLU A 59 -8.92 -5.13 3.24
CA GLU A 59 -9.00 -6.59 3.15
C GLU A 59 -8.07 -7.14 2.06
N ALA A 60 -8.20 -6.65 0.82
CA ALA A 60 -7.33 -7.05 -0.29
C ALA A 60 -5.84 -6.76 -0.03
N PHE A 61 -5.55 -5.64 0.64
CA PHE A 61 -4.18 -5.27 1.01
C PHE A 61 -3.57 -6.30 1.96
N PHE A 62 -4.27 -6.63 3.05
CA PHE A 62 -3.76 -7.57 4.04
C PHE A 62 -3.81 -9.01 3.56
N GLN A 63 -4.79 -9.38 2.74
CA GLN A 63 -4.84 -10.68 2.09
C GLN A 63 -3.56 -10.93 1.29
N VAL A 64 -3.19 -10.01 0.41
CA VAL A 64 -1.97 -10.12 -0.41
C VAL A 64 -0.69 -10.11 0.41
N TYR A 65 -0.58 -9.28 1.46
CA TYR A 65 0.69 -9.15 2.19
C TYR A 65 0.89 -10.04 3.42
N LEU A 66 -0.20 -10.56 4.01
CA LEU A 66 -0.13 -11.37 5.23
C LEU A 66 -0.54 -12.82 5.00
N TYR A 67 -1.44 -13.08 4.04
CA TYR A 67 -2.05 -14.39 3.86
C TYR A 67 -1.63 -15.10 2.57
N HIS A 68 -0.92 -14.42 1.66
CA HIS A 68 -0.24 -15.05 0.52
C HIS A 68 1.27 -15.19 0.78
N ALA A 69 1.82 -16.37 0.47
CA ALA A 69 3.24 -16.67 0.70
C ALA A 69 4.17 -15.87 -0.22
N ASP A 70 3.73 -15.63 -1.45
CA ASP A 70 4.47 -14.92 -2.48
C ASP A 70 4.12 -13.42 -2.48
N LEU A 71 5.13 -12.58 -2.67
CA LEU A 71 4.92 -11.13 -2.86
C LEU A 71 4.22 -10.84 -4.21
N PRO A 72 3.39 -9.79 -4.28
CA PRO A 72 2.82 -9.34 -5.54
C PRO A 72 3.93 -8.90 -6.49
N THR A 73 3.74 -9.16 -7.78
CA THR A 73 4.68 -8.80 -8.85
C THR A 73 4.02 -7.78 -9.77
N LEU A 74 4.70 -6.67 -10.03
CA LEU A 74 4.19 -5.63 -10.93
C LEU A 74 4.77 -5.82 -12.32
N LYS A 75 3.94 -6.24 -13.27
CA LYS A 75 4.29 -6.26 -14.69
C LYS A 75 4.10 -4.87 -15.28
N THR A 76 5.03 -4.48 -16.15
CA THR A 76 4.98 -3.20 -16.85
C THR A 76 5.13 -3.43 -18.35
N GLN A 77 4.33 -2.74 -19.15
CA GLN A 77 4.40 -2.82 -20.60
C GLN A 77 4.21 -1.43 -21.19
N ARG A 78 5.25 -0.94 -21.87
CA ARG A 78 5.16 0.31 -22.65
C ARG A 78 4.75 -0.03 -24.07
N LYS A 79 3.68 0.59 -24.57
CA LYS A 79 3.22 0.48 -25.96
C LYS A 79 2.76 1.86 -26.41
N ASN A 80 3.33 2.35 -27.51
CA ASN A 80 3.13 3.71 -28.00
C ASN A 80 3.40 4.72 -26.87
N GLU A 81 2.50 5.69 -26.69
CA GLU A 81 2.58 6.72 -25.65
C GLU A 81 1.90 6.31 -24.34
N THR A 82 1.88 5.01 -24.01
CA THR A 82 1.20 4.50 -22.81
C THR A 82 2.04 3.46 -22.09
N LEU A 83 2.14 3.59 -20.77
CA LEU A 83 2.64 2.56 -19.87
C LEU A 83 1.46 1.87 -19.19
N ARG A 84 1.30 0.57 -19.43
CA ARG A 84 0.37 -0.30 -18.73
C ARG A 84 1.08 -0.98 -17.56
N LEU A 85 0.37 -1.07 -16.45
CA LEU A 85 0.79 -1.70 -15.20
C LEU A 85 -0.22 -2.80 -14.85
N GLU A 86 0.26 -3.93 -14.33
CA GLU A 86 -0.59 -5.04 -13.90
C GLU A 86 0.01 -5.70 -12.66
N TRP A 87 -0.79 -5.78 -11.60
CA TRP A 87 -0.48 -6.61 -10.46
C TRP A 87 -0.73 -8.08 -10.78
N THR A 88 0.24 -8.92 -10.45
CA THR A 88 0.17 -10.37 -10.63
C THR A 88 0.68 -11.06 -9.36
N THR A 89 0.47 -12.36 -9.25
CA THR A 89 0.81 -13.12 -8.02
C THR A 89 0.01 -12.64 -6.80
N THR A 90 -1.27 -12.36 -6.99
CA THR A 90 -2.19 -11.89 -5.94
C THR A 90 -3.25 -12.93 -5.58
N GLY A 91 -3.11 -14.17 -6.07
CA GLY A 91 -4.17 -15.18 -5.96
C GLY A 91 -5.45 -14.73 -6.67
N ASP A 92 -6.60 -15.01 -6.06
CA ASP A 92 -7.92 -14.58 -6.54
C ASP A 92 -8.30 -13.17 -6.05
N VAL A 93 -7.35 -12.43 -5.46
CA VAL A 93 -7.59 -11.11 -4.89
C VAL A 93 -7.35 -10.02 -5.94
N THR A 94 -8.34 -9.17 -6.12
CA THR A 94 -8.20 -7.91 -6.84
C THR A 94 -7.36 -6.93 -6.02
N PHE A 95 -6.08 -6.82 -6.35
CA PHE A 95 -5.14 -5.99 -5.62
C PHE A 95 -5.02 -4.60 -6.25
N ASP A 96 -5.50 -3.57 -5.55
CA ASP A 96 -5.69 -2.22 -6.10
C ASP A 96 -4.66 -1.19 -5.60
N VAL A 97 -3.58 -1.65 -4.94
CA VAL A 97 -2.55 -0.76 -4.41
C VAL A 97 -2.00 0.11 -5.54
N PRO A 98 -2.21 1.44 -5.49
CA PRO A 98 -1.84 2.32 -6.59
C PRO A 98 -0.32 2.39 -6.72
N VAL A 99 0.19 2.70 -7.92
CA VAL A 99 1.63 2.68 -8.20
C VAL A 99 2.13 4.11 -8.46
N PRO A 100 3.15 4.61 -7.74
CA PRO A 100 3.79 5.86 -8.08
C PRO A 100 4.65 5.67 -9.33
N VAL A 101 4.38 6.43 -10.37
CA VAL A 101 5.16 6.45 -11.62
C VAL A 101 5.66 7.87 -11.85
N ARG A 102 6.97 8.01 -12.03
CA ARG A 102 7.61 9.26 -12.42
C ARG A 102 7.76 9.29 -13.93
N VAL A 103 7.23 10.34 -14.57
CA VAL A 103 7.34 10.63 -16.01
C VAL A 103 7.92 12.03 -16.14
N ASP A 104 9.10 12.17 -16.77
CA ASP A 104 9.80 13.45 -16.97
C ASP A 104 9.90 14.31 -15.69
N GLY A 105 10.20 13.66 -14.56
CA GLY A 105 10.36 14.31 -13.26
C GLY A 105 9.08 14.45 -12.44
N GLU A 106 7.89 14.38 -13.05
CA GLU A 106 6.61 14.46 -12.34
C GLU A 106 6.17 13.06 -11.85
N THR A 107 5.94 12.91 -10.55
CA THR A 107 5.45 11.64 -9.98
C THR A 107 3.93 11.66 -9.86
N ARG A 108 3.26 10.72 -10.52
CA ARG A 108 1.82 10.51 -10.45
C ARG A 108 1.50 9.17 -9.82
N ARG A 109 0.38 9.11 -9.09
CA ARG A 109 -0.13 7.90 -8.46
C ARG A 109 -1.14 7.24 -9.42
N VAL A 110 -0.73 6.16 -10.05
CA VAL A 110 -1.57 5.40 -10.99
C VAL A 110 -2.52 4.51 -10.20
N ALA A 111 -3.83 4.73 -10.37
CA ALA A 111 -4.86 3.85 -9.82
C ALA A 111 -4.80 2.47 -10.51
N MET A 112 -4.93 1.40 -9.72
CA MET A 112 -4.82 0.01 -10.19
C MET A 112 -6.18 -0.69 -10.14
N SER A 113 -7.21 -0.09 -10.74
CA SER A 113 -8.55 -0.66 -10.80
C SER A 113 -8.52 -2.04 -11.44
N ASP A 114 -9.18 -3.02 -10.81
CA ASP A 114 -9.16 -4.42 -11.23
C ASP A 114 -7.74 -5.00 -11.37
N GLY A 115 -6.79 -4.52 -10.55
CA GLY A 115 -5.39 -4.95 -10.58
C GLY A 115 -4.58 -4.35 -11.73
N THR A 116 -5.15 -3.44 -12.54
CA THR A 116 -4.48 -2.85 -13.70
C THR A 116 -4.56 -1.33 -13.71
N GLY A 117 -3.53 -0.69 -14.27
CA GLY A 117 -3.45 0.75 -14.38
C GLY A 117 -2.75 1.18 -15.66
N SER A 118 -3.01 2.41 -16.09
CA SER A 118 -2.33 2.99 -17.25
C SER A 118 -2.03 4.45 -17.05
N ILE A 119 -0.91 4.91 -17.60
CA ILE A 119 -0.51 6.31 -17.60
C ILE A 119 0.07 6.69 -18.97
N ALA A 120 -0.23 7.90 -19.43
CA ALA A 120 0.35 8.47 -20.63
C ALA A 120 1.85 8.72 -20.42
N VAL A 121 2.65 8.27 -21.37
CA VAL A 121 4.11 8.40 -21.37
C VAL A 121 4.52 8.84 -22.77
N PRO A 122 4.75 10.14 -23.01
CA PRO A 122 5.18 10.65 -24.30
C PRO A 122 6.40 9.89 -24.84
N GLU A 123 6.54 9.83 -26.16
CA GLU A 123 7.72 9.22 -26.77
C GLU A 123 9.01 9.89 -26.25
N GLY A 124 10.03 9.08 -25.93
CA GLY A 124 11.29 9.58 -25.37
C GLY A 124 11.27 9.98 -23.88
N ALA A 125 10.10 10.04 -23.23
CA ALA A 125 10.00 10.40 -21.82
C ALA A 125 10.76 9.42 -20.89
N GLU A 126 11.44 9.97 -19.89
CA GLU A 126 12.10 9.20 -18.81
C GLU A 126 11.01 8.67 -17.87
N VAL A 127 11.03 7.35 -17.63
CA VAL A 127 10.07 6.68 -16.75
C VAL A 127 10.78 5.96 -15.63
N ALA A 128 10.32 6.17 -14.40
CA ALA A 128 10.69 5.35 -13.26
C ALA A 128 9.45 4.89 -12.49
N VAL A 129 9.32 3.58 -12.31
CA VAL A 129 8.21 2.95 -11.57
C VAL A 129 8.63 2.73 -10.13
N ASP A 130 7.89 3.32 -9.19
CA ASP A 130 8.18 3.37 -7.77
C ASP A 130 9.63 3.77 -7.43
N PRO A 131 10.09 4.96 -7.87
CA PRO A 131 11.49 5.37 -7.74
C PRO A 131 11.96 5.52 -6.29
N LYS A 132 11.04 5.54 -5.32
CA LYS A 132 11.34 5.70 -3.90
C LYS A 132 11.11 4.42 -3.08
N GLY A 133 10.68 3.32 -3.72
CA GLY A 133 10.44 2.04 -3.07
C GLY A 133 9.31 2.06 -2.03
N TRP A 134 8.21 2.77 -2.33
CA TRP A 134 7.05 2.84 -1.45
C TRP A 134 6.29 1.52 -1.34
N ILE A 135 6.37 0.67 -2.36
CA ILE A 135 5.55 -0.53 -2.47
C ILE A 135 6.40 -1.78 -2.31
N LEU A 136 6.03 -2.61 -1.35
CA LEU A 136 6.56 -3.95 -1.20
C LEU A 136 6.08 -4.81 -2.37
N ARG A 137 7.02 -5.29 -3.20
CA ARG A 137 6.73 -6.20 -4.31
C ARG A 137 7.92 -7.11 -4.55
N ARG A 138 7.71 -8.19 -5.31
CA ARG A 138 8.81 -8.99 -5.85
C ARG A 138 9.66 -8.11 -6.78
N GLN A 139 10.98 -8.19 -6.61
CA GLN A 139 11.97 -7.50 -7.46
C GLN A 139 12.11 -8.18 -8.82
#